data_AF-A0A242ZDQ7-F1
#
_entry.id   AF-A0A242ZDQ7-F1
#
_cell.length_a   1.000
_cell.length_b   1.000
_cell.length_c   1.000
_cell.angle_alpha   90.00
_cell.angle_beta   90.00
_cell.angle_gamma   90.00
#
_symmetry.space_group_name_H-M   'P 1'
#
loop_
_entity.id
_entity.type
_entity.pdbx_description
1 polymer ?
#
loop_
_entity_poly.entity_id
_entity_poly.type
_entity_poly.pdbx_seq_one_letter_code
_entity_poly.pdbx_strand_id
1 'polypeptide(L)'
;MKKSNEWICPTCLKAAGGLTVVPINKVTIDEIKVMIEEKKTGININEEKIAVELIPTAEGMYRYCVDNKFGTGFNEKWGVKHSGILKKNLMQDEKVLMTFIGIHNSKSTTKHDGNFAYAITDKRIIFGQKSLMSETFKAVDFDRINDITFEKGLLFGTLTIDTPQEKFNVSLDKGSATSINKNIHQVLDSLKKTVLRKNQQQMLLFL
;
A
#
# COMPACT_ATOMS: atom_id res chain seq x y z
N MET A 1 2.85 -23.91 -37.99
CA MET A 1 3.58 -24.26 -36.75
C MET A 1 2.67 -24.02 -35.56
N LYS A 2 2.22 -25.09 -34.89
CA LYS A 2 1.45 -25.06 -33.63
C LYS A 2 2.44 -25.03 -32.45
N LYS A 3 2.26 -24.13 -31.48
CA LYS A 3 2.81 -24.26 -30.11
C LYS A 3 1.99 -23.46 -29.06
N SER A 4 0.71 -23.76 -28.95
CA SER A 4 -0.03 -23.98 -27.69
C SER A 4 -1.44 -24.44 -28.06
N ASN A 5 -2.01 -25.41 -27.35
CA ASN A 5 -3.33 -25.99 -27.65
C ASN A 5 -4.48 -25.18 -27.01
N GLU A 6 -4.25 -23.91 -26.70
CA GLU A 6 -5.15 -23.15 -25.85
C GLU A 6 -5.79 -22.02 -26.64
N TRP A 7 -7.11 -22.10 -26.75
CA TRP A 7 -7.94 -21.14 -27.46
C TRP A 7 -8.04 -19.85 -26.64
N ILE A 8 -7.42 -18.77 -27.12
CA ILE A 8 -7.64 -17.42 -26.57
C ILE A 8 -8.99 -16.91 -27.05
N CYS A 9 -9.89 -16.56 -26.13
CA CYS A 9 -11.22 -16.14 -26.49
C CYS A 9 -11.20 -14.83 -27.34
N PRO A 10 -11.98 -14.71 -28.43
CA PRO A 10 -11.90 -13.54 -29.33
C PRO A 10 -12.18 -12.20 -28.63
N THR A 11 -13.06 -12.21 -27.63
CA THR A 11 -13.39 -11.03 -26.81
C THR A 11 -12.25 -10.67 -25.85
N CYS A 12 -11.55 -11.67 -25.30
CA CYS A 12 -10.36 -11.51 -24.47
C CYS A 12 -9.23 -10.84 -25.27
N LEU A 13 -8.99 -11.32 -26.50
CA LEU A 13 -7.97 -10.78 -27.39
C LEU A 13 -8.27 -9.32 -27.79
N LYS A 14 -9.55 -9.01 -28.06
CA LYS A 14 -9.98 -7.64 -28.34
C LYS A 14 -9.79 -6.73 -27.13
N ALA A 15 -10.13 -7.20 -25.93
CA ALA A 15 -9.91 -6.46 -24.68
C ALA A 15 -8.42 -6.22 -24.40
N ALA A 16 -7.55 -7.17 -24.77
CA ALA A 16 -6.09 -7.06 -24.66
C ALA A 16 -5.45 -6.10 -25.69
N GLY A 17 -6.21 -5.53 -26.63
CA GLY A 17 -5.70 -4.62 -27.68
C GLY A 17 -5.55 -5.22 -29.07
N GLY A 18 -5.96 -6.48 -29.26
CA GLY A 18 -5.98 -7.14 -30.56
C GLY A 18 -4.63 -7.68 -31.01
N LEU A 19 -4.65 -8.30 -32.20
CA LEU A 19 -3.52 -9.01 -32.82
C LEU A 19 -2.30 -8.13 -33.10
N THR A 20 -2.49 -6.82 -33.21
CA THR A 20 -1.42 -5.85 -33.46
C THR A 20 -0.61 -5.53 -32.21
N VAL A 21 -1.17 -5.76 -31.02
CA VAL A 21 -0.55 -5.44 -29.73
C VAL A 21 -0.11 -6.70 -28.97
N VAL A 22 -0.83 -7.80 -29.14
CA VAL A 22 -0.55 -9.08 -28.45
C VAL A 22 0.19 -10.02 -29.41
N PRO A 23 1.52 -10.22 -29.26
CA PRO A 23 2.25 -11.18 -30.06
C PRO A 23 1.92 -12.61 -29.60
N ILE A 24 0.81 -13.16 -30.11
CA ILE A 24 0.22 -14.46 -29.71
C ILE A 24 1.22 -15.62 -29.78
N ASN A 25 2.24 -15.51 -30.63
CA ASN A 25 3.29 -16.52 -30.79
C ASN A 25 4.39 -16.46 -29.72
N LYS A 26 4.33 -15.49 -28.80
CA LYS A 26 5.38 -15.21 -27.79
C LYS A 26 4.82 -15.01 -26.38
N VAL A 27 3.50 -15.05 -26.20
CA VAL A 27 2.83 -14.63 -24.97
C VAL A 27 1.84 -15.71 -24.55
N THR A 28 1.89 -16.07 -23.27
CA THR A 28 1.05 -17.07 -22.61
C THR A 28 -0.32 -16.49 -22.24
N ILE A 29 -1.30 -17.35 -21.94
CA ILE A 29 -2.64 -16.92 -21.50
C ILE A 29 -2.57 -16.09 -20.22
N ASP A 30 -1.65 -16.42 -19.31
CA ASP A 30 -1.52 -15.67 -18.05
C ASP A 30 -0.94 -14.27 -18.27
N GLU A 31 0.01 -14.10 -19.20
CA GLU A 31 0.47 -12.78 -19.61
C GLU A 31 -0.63 -11.97 -20.31
N ILE A 32 -1.52 -12.62 -21.08
CA ILE A 32 -2.69 -11.95 -21.68
C ILE A 32 -3.68 -11.50 -20.61
N LYS A 33 -3.93 -12.30 -19.56
CA LYS A 33 -4.78 -11.89 -18.43
C LYS A 33 -4.19 -10.67 -17.72
N VAL A 34 -2.88 -10.66 -17.51
CA VAL A 34 -2.14 -9.51 -16.96
C VAL A 34 -2.38 -8.27 -17.83
N MET A 35 -2.15 -8.35 -19.15
CA MET A 35 -2.38 -7.22 -20.07
C MET A 35 -3.83 -6.71 -20.08
N ILE A 36 -4.81 -7.60 -19.93
CA ILE A 36 -6.23 -7.22 -19.86
C ILE A 36 -6.53 -6.49 -18.55
N GLU A 37 -6.00 -6.97 -17.44
CA GLU A 37 -6.15 -6.30 -16.15
C GLU A 37 -5.40 -4.96 -16.12
N GLU A 38 -4.19 -4.86 -16.68
CA GLU A 38 -3.44 -3.60 -16.84
C GLU A 38 -4.27 -2.54 -17.58
N LYS A 39 -4.96 -2.95 -18.64
CA LYS A 39 -5.83 -2.06 -19.43
C LYS A 39 -7.14 -1.69 -18.73
N LYS A 40 -7.66 -2.56 -17.87
CA LYS A 40 -8.87 -2.27 -17.09
C LYS A 40 -8.59 -1.37 -15.89
N THR A 41 -7.44 -1.54 -15.25
CA THR A 41 -7.08 -0.83 -14.02
C THR A 41 -6.21 0.41 -14.28
N GLY A 42 -5.55 0.48 -15.43
CA GLY A 42 -4.60 1.55 -15.76
C GLY A 42 -3.26 1.44 -15.02
N ILE A 43 -2.95 0.26 -14.45
CA ILE A 43 -1.76 0.01 -13.62
C ILE A 43 -0.83 -0.94 -14.36
N ASN A 44 0.48 -0.70 -14.34
CA ASN A 44 1.51 -1.61 -14.86
C ASN A 44 1.79 -2.71 -13.83
N ILE A 45 1.33 -3.94 -14.11
CA ILE A 45 1.29 -5.02 -13.12
C ILE A 45 2.70 -5.56 -12.84
N ASN A 46 3.68 -5.40 -13.75
CA ASN A 46 5.06 -5.84 -13.51
C ASN A 46 5.78 -4.94 -12.48
N GLU A 47 5.53 -3.63 -12.49
CA GLU A 47 6.08 -2.70 -11.49
C GLU A 47 5.41 -2.89 -10.12
N GLU A 48 4.09 -3.13 -10.11
CA GLU A 48 3.35 -3.45 -8.88
C GLU A 48 3.75 -4.80 -8.31
N LYS A 49 3.98 -5.84 -9.13
CA LYS A 49 4.39 -7.16 -8.65
C LYS A 49 5.80 -7.15 -8.05
N ILE A 50 6.73 -6.38 -8.63
CA ILE A 50 8.08 -6.16 -8.07
C ILE A 50 8.01 -5.32 -6.79
N ALA A 51 7.16 -4.30 -6.74
CA ALA A 51 6.91 -3.53 -5.51
C ALA A 51 6.30 -4.43 -4.40
N VAL A 52 5.29 -5.23 -4.73
CA VAL A 52 4.62 -6.17 -3.81
C VAL A 52 5.58 -7.25 -3.28
N GLU A 53 6.55 -7.70 -4.08
CA GLU A 53 7.56 -8.68 -3.66
C GLU A 53 8.68 -8.07 -2.80
N LEU A 54 9.00 -6.78 -2.93
CA LEU A 54 10.08 -6.11 -2.17
C LEU A 54 9.60 -5.44 -0.87
N ILE A 55 8.36 -4.93 -0.84
CA ILE A 55 7.76 -4.29 0.35
C ILE A 55 7.84 -5.15 1.63
N PRO A 56 7.83 -6.50 1.64
CA PRO A 56 7.88 -7.26 2.89
C PRO A 56 9.19 -7.11 3.67
N THR A 57 10.24 -6.48 3.13
CA THR A 57 11.51 -6.22 3.83
C THR A 57 11.54 -4.82 4.45
N ALA A 58 12.35 -4.59 5.48
CA ALA A 58 12.47 -3.26 6.09
C ALA A 58 12.98 -2.21 5.09
N GLU A 59 13.96 -2.60 4.28
CA GLU A 59 14.55 -1.81 3.20
C GLU A 59 13.54 -1.53 2.10
N GLY A 60 12.76 -2.54 1.70
CA GLY A 60 11.71 -2.38 0.70
C GLY A 60 10.59 -1.46 1.15
N MET A 61 10.13 -1.58 2.41
CA MET A 61 9.17 -0.63 2.99
C MET A 61 9.71 0.81 2.99
N TYR A 62 10.97 1.01 3.36
CA TYR A 62 11.58 2.34 3.32
C TYR A 62 11.71 2.86 1.88
N ARG A 63 12.20 2.03 0.96
CA ARG A 63 12.38 2.36 -0.46
C ARG A 63 11.05 2.76 -1.10
N TYR A 64 9.98 2.01 -0.81
CA TYR A 64 8.63 2.34 -1.25
C TYR A 64 8.21 3.75 -0.82
N CYS A 65 8.52 4.16 0.41
CA CYS A 65 8.26 5.53 0.86
C CYS A 65 9.03 6.56 0.03
N VAL A 66 10.31 6.33 -0.24
CA VAL A 66 11.16 7.26 -1.01
C VAL A 66 10.65 7.40 -2.44
N ASP A 67 10.44 6.28 -3.12
CA ASP A 67 10.11 6.24 -4.55
C ASP A 67 8.73 6.88 -4.82
N ASN A 68 7.78 6.69 -3.90
CA ASN A 68 6.45 7.27 -3.99
C ASN A 68 6.31 8.66 -3.35
N LYS A 69 7.40 9.22 -2.81
CA LYS A 69 7.40 10.50 -2.09
C LYS A 69 6.39 10.50 -0.93
N PHE A 70 6.45 9.48 -0.09
CA PHE A 70 5.62 9.31 1.12
C PHE A 70 6.42 9.56 2.42
N GLY A 71 7.43 10.42 2.33
CA GLY A 71 8.28 10.79 3.46
C GLY A 71 9.52 9.91 3.63
N THR A 72 10.62 10.52 4.08
CA THR A 72 11.92 9.87 4.29
C THR A 72 12.32 9.80 5.77
N GLY A 73 11.61 10.49 6.64
CA GLY A 73 11.97 10.65 8.05
C GLY A 73 13.25 11.46 8.24
N PHE A 74 14.02 11.13 9.28
CA PHE A 74 15.25 11.87 9.59
C PHE A 74 16.40 11.55 8.62
N ASN A 75 16.63 10.26 8.36
CA ASN A 75 17.54 9.76 7.33
C ASN A 75 17.24 8.29 7.03
N GLU A 76 17.86 7.75 5.98
CA GLU A 76 17.67 6.36 5.54
C GLU A 76 17.92 5.33 6.63
N LYS A 77 19.02 5.45 7.38
CA LYS A 77 19.36 4.51 8.45
C LYS A 77 18.25 4.43 9.50
N TRP A 78 17.67 5.56 9.89
CA TRP A 78 16.56 5.58 10.85
C TRP A 78 15.24 5.15 10.21
N GLY A 79 14.98 5.54 8.96
CA GLY A 79 13.80 5.10 8.21
C GLY A 79 13.71 3.58 8.11
N VAL A 80 14.81 2.92 7.69
CA VAL A 80 14.90 1.45 7.64
C VAL A 80 14.73 0.82 9.03
N LYS A 81 15.32 1.40 10.08
CA LYS A 81 15.13 0.91 11.46
C LYS A 81 13.67 0.97 11.90
N HIS A 82 12.95 2.05 11.59
CA HIS A 82 11.51 2.15 11.89
C HIS A 82 10.71 1.10 11.10
N SER A 83 11.00 0.92 9.80
CA SER A 83 10.40 -0.14 8.98
C SER A 83 10.69 -1.54 9.50
N GLY A 84 11.87 -1.76 10.10
CA GLY A 84 12.23 -3.03 10.73
C GLY A 84 11.29 -3.42 11.87
N ILE A 85 10.74 -2.43 12.60
CA ILE A 85 9.73 -2.67 13.63
C ILE A 85 8.43 -3.19 13.00
N LEU A 86 8.02 -2.61 11.86
CA LEU A 86 6.82 -3.07 11.15
C LEU A 86 7.02 -4.50 10.68
N LYS A 87 8.14 -4.79 9.99
CA LYS A 87 8.46 -6.13 9.51
C LYS A 87 8.44 -7.17 10.64
N LYS A 88 9.09 -6.91 11.77
CA LYS A 88 9.12 -7.84 12.91
C LYS A 88 7.72 -8.19 13.45
N ASN A 89 6.74 -7.32 13.27
CA ASN A 89 5.39 -7.47 13.83
C ASN A 89 4.30 -7.76 12.78
N LEU A 90 4.67 -7.97 11.51
CA LEU A 90 3.74 -8.50 10.51
C LEU A 90 3.34 -9.93 10.86
N MET A 91 2.04 -10.22 10.79
CA MET A 91 1.52 -11.57 10.91
C MET A 91 1.90 -12.41 9.70
N GLN A 92 1.81 -13.74 9.87
CA GLN A 92 1.85 -14.65 8.73
C GLN A 92 0.75 -14.29 7.73
N ASP A 93 1.13 -14.25 6.45
CA ASP A 93 0.28 -13.88 5.31
C ASP A 93 -0.31 -12.45 5.34
N GLU A 94 0.17 -11.56 6.21
CA GLU A 94 -0.19 -10.14 6.19
C GLU A 94 0.57 -9.42 5.06
N LYS A 95 -0.16 -8.81 4.13
CA LYS A 95 0.40 -8.11 2.97
C LYS A 95 0.40 -6.62 3.21
N VAL A 96 1.55 -6.00 3.06
CA VAL A 96 1.67 -4.54 3.11
C VAL A 96 1.29 -3.96 1.76
N LEU A 97 0.36 -3.02 1.76
CA LEU A 97 -0.21 -2.39 0.56
C LEU A 97 0.40 -1.00 0.31
N MET A 98 0.78 -0.30 1.37
CA MET A 98 1.36 1.03 1.31
C MET A 98 2.17 1.30 2.58
N THR A 99 3.32 1.97 2.44
CA THR A 99 4.11 2.46 3.57
C THR A 99 4.35 3.97 3.45
N PHE A 100 4.50 4.63 4.59
CA PHE A 100 4.88 6.05 4.65
C PHE A 100 5.61 6.38 5.95
N ILE A 101 6.33 7.50 5.99
CA ILE A 101 7.02 7.98 7.19
C ILE A 101 6.58 9.41 7.51
N GLY A 102 6.29 9.67 8.78
CA GLY A 102 5.92 11.00 9.24
C GLY A 102 6.13 11.19 10.74
N ILE A 103 5.97 12.43 11.19
CA ILE A 103 6.18 12.82 12.59
C ILE A 103 4.91 12.52 13.39
N HIS A 104 4.99 11.61 14.35
CA HIS A 104 3.86 11.16 15.17
C HIS A 104 3.51 12.18 16.27
N ASN A 105 2.21 12.37 16.50
CA ASN A 105 1.62 13.27 17.49
C ASN A 105 2.25 14.68 17.52
N SER A 106 2.49 15.25 16.34
CA SER A 106 3.00 16.60 16.24
C SER A 106 1.96 17.62 16.70
N LYS A 107 2.19 18.25 17.85
CA LYS A 107 1.45 19.43 18.32
C LYS A 107 2.15 20.73 17.91
N SER A 108 3.47 20.67 17.75
CA SER A 108 4.32 21.74 17.23
C SER A 108 5.64 21.15 16.69
N THR A 109 6.49 22.00 16.11
CA THR A 109 7.82 21.62 15.61
C THR A 109 8.76 21.02 16.65
N THR A 110 8.53 21.26 17.95
CA THR A 110 9.38 20.75 19.04
C THR A 110 8.65 19.82 20.01
N LYS A 111 7.32 19.69 19.88
CA LYS A 111 6.48 18.81 20.70
C LYS A 111 5.85 17.74 19.83
N HIS A 112 6.61 16.67 19.64
CA HIS A 112 6.22 15.53 18.84
C HIS A 112 6.96 14.26 19.30
N ASP A 113 6.43 13.09 18.94
CA ASP A 113 7.02 11.80 19.30
C ASP A 113 8.11 11.36 18.31
N GLY A 114 8.45 12.20 17.33
CA GLY A 114 9.46 11.95 16.32
C GLY A 114 8.93 11.15 15.13
N ASN A 115 9.83 10.68 14.28
CA ASN A 115 9.45 9.94 13.07
C ASN A 115 9.00 8.52 13.42
N PHE A 116 7.89 8.10 12.81
CA PHE A 116 7.39 6.74 12.81
C PHE A 116 7.27 6.26 11.37
N ALA A 117 7.50 4.97 11.15
CA ALA A 117 7.08 4.30 9.94
C ALA A 117 5.66 3.78 10.11
N TYR A 118 4.86 3.88 9.06
CA TYR A 118 3.48 3.42 9.00
C TYR A 118 3.34 2.46 7.82
N ALA A 119 2.50 1.44 7.98
CA ALA A 119 2.08 0.56 6.92
C ALA A 119 0.57 0.34 6.97
N ILE A 120 -0.07 0.45 5.81
CA ILE A 120 -1.44 -0.01 5.59
C ILE A 120 -1.31 -1.41 5.00
N THR A 121 -1.89 -2.38 5.68
CA THR A 121 -1.87 -3.79 5.26
C THR A 121 -3.24 -4.22 4.76
N ASP A 122 -3.37 -5.47 4.33
CA ASP A 122 -4.66 -6.07 4.03
C ASP A 122 -5.47 -6.48 5.28
N LYS A 123 -4.93 -6.27 6.49
CA LYS A 123 -5.58 -6.63 7.77
C LYS A 123 -5.84 -5.43 8.68
N ARG A 124 -4.90 -4.50 8.76
CA ARG A 124 -4.90 -3.37 9.72
C ARG A 124 -3.89 -2.27 9.32
N ILE A 125 -3.97 -1.13 9.97
CA ILE A 125 -2.91 -0.12 9.94
C ILE A 125 -1.92 -0.43 11.05
N ILE A 126 -0.63 -0.51 10.76
CA ILE A 126 0.43 -0.67 11.76
C ILE A 126 1.40 0.50 11.70
N PHE A 127 2.00 0.83 12.84
CA PHE A 127 3.03 1.84 12.89
C PHE A 127 4.02 1.59 14.01
N GLY A 128 5.25 2.04 13.80
CA GLY A 128 6.32 1.73 14.71
C GLY A 128 7.51 2.66 14.60
N GLN A 129 8.25 2.70 15.70
CA GLN A 129 9.43 3.53 15.86
C GLN A 129 10.50 2.77 16.62
N LYS A 130 11.66 2.60 15.99
CA LYS A 130 12.92 2.34 16.69
C LYS A 130 13.47 3.63 17.33
N SER A 131 13.82 3.55 18.61
CA SER A 131 14.59 4.55 19.35
C SER A 131 15.94 3.97 19.79
N LEU A 132 16.80 4.77 20.42
CA LEU A 132 18.12 4.30 20.89
C LEU A 132 17.99 3.13 21.88
N MET A 133 17.06 3.22 22.83
CA MET A 133 16.90 2.25 23.93
C MET A 133 15.55 1.52 23.92
N SER A 134 14.63 1.86 23.01
CA SER A 134 13.28 1.29 22.99
C SER A 134 12.76 1.08 21.58
N GLU A 135 11.65 0.35 21.50
CA GLU A 135 10.88 0.11 20.29
C GLU A 135 9.41 0.33 20.64
N THR A 136 8.70 1.05 19.78
CA THR A 136 7.25 1.25 19.88
C THR A 136 6.59 0.59 18.68
N PHE A 137 5.54 -0.18 18.91
CA PHE A 137 4.69 -0.76 17.86
C PHE A 137 3.23 -0.60 18.27
N LYS A 138 2.38 -0.22 17.32
CA LYS A 138 0.94 -0.14 17.48
C LYS A 138 0.25 -0.64 16.21
N ALA A 139 -0.98 -1.11 16.39
CA ALA A 139 -1.83 -1.59 15.32
C ALA A 139 -3.27 -1.15 15.54
N VAL A 140 -3.95 -0.76 14.45
CA VAL A 140 -5.32 -0.29 14.41
C VAL A 140 -6.09 -1.11 13.38
N ASP A 141 -7.02 -1.92 13.88
CA ASP A 141 -7.91 -2.69 13.02
C ASP A 141 -8.87 -1.75 12.26
N PHE A 142 -9.16 -2.09 11.00
CA PHE A 142 -9.95 -1.21 10.12
C PHE A 142 -11.39 -1.00 10.61
N ASP A 143 -11.95 -1.96 11.35
CA ASP A 143 -13.29 -1.89 11.93
C ASP A 143 -13.40 -0.91 13.11
N ARG A 144 -12.26 -0.51 13.69
CA ARG A 144 -12.18 0.49 14.77
C ARG A 144 -11.96 1.90 14.26
N ILE A 145 -11.71 2.09 12.97
CA ILE A 145 -11.48 3.43 12.41
C ILE A 145 -12.82 4.14 12.26
N ASN A 146 -12.98 5.26 12.98
CA ASN A 146 -14.12 6.15 12.82
C ASN A 146 -13.92 7.08 11.62
N ASP A 147 -12.76 7.75 11.56
CA ASP A 147 -12.44 8.69 10.49
C ASP A 147 -10.94 8.73 10.17
N ILE A 148 -10.64 9.05 8.91
CA ILE A 148 -9.30 9.38 8.42
C ILE A 148 -9.37 10.76 7.78
N THR A 149 -8.90 11.77 8.49
CA THR A 149 -8.94 13.16 8.04
C THR A 149 -7.59 13.57 7.48
N PHE A 150 -7.59 14.32 6.38
CA PHE A 150 -6.39 14.95 5.85
C PHE A 150 -6.56 16.47 5.80
N GLU A 151 -5.67 17.18 6.47
CA GLU A 151 -5.63 18.64 6.49
C GLU A 151 -4.35 19.14 5.83
N LYS A 152 -4.49 20.08 4.90
CA LYS A 152 -3.35 20.66 4.18
C LYS A 152 -3.12 22.11 4.63
N GLY A 153 -1.97 22.34 5.24
CA GLY A 153 -1.45 23.68 5.49
C GLY A 153 -0.54 24.19 4.36
N LEU A 154 -0.01 25.40 4.55
CA LEU A 154 0.85 26.05 3.56
C LEU A 154 2.18 25.31 3.34
N LEU A 155 2.79 24.82 4.43
CA LEU A 155 4.10 24.16 4.48
C LEU A 155 4.04 22.66 4.81
N PHE A 156 3.05 22.25 5.61
CA PHE A 156 2.88 20.87 6.09
C PHE A 156 1.45 20.41 5.86
N GLY A 157 1.24 19.10 5.86
CA GLY A 157 -0.08 18.50 6.00
C GLY A 157 -0.13 17.57 7.20
N THR A 158 -1.34 17.34 7.71
CA THR A 158 -1.60 16.47 8.84
C THR A 158 -2.58 15.39 8.41
N LEU A 159 -2.16 14.13 8.57
CA LEU A 159 -3.04 12.97 8.48
C LEU A 159 -3.48 12.60 9.90
N THR A 160 -4.79 12.51 10.13
CA THR A 160 -5.37 12.16 11.41
C THR A 160 -6.11 10.85 11.27
N ILE A 161 -5.84 9.90 12.18
CA ILE A 161 -6.60 8.65 12.29
C ILE A 161 -7.31 8.69 13.64
N ASP A 162 -8.62 8.60 13.60
CA ASP A 162 -9.50 8.65 14.76
C ASP A 162 -10.22 7.31 14.94
N THR A 163 -10.16 6.77 16.16
CA THR A 163 -10.80 5.53 16.59
C THR A 163 -11.50 5.80 17.93
N PRO A 164 -12.45 4.97 18.38
CA PRO A 164 -13.09 5.19 19.67
C PRO A 164 -12.12 5.19 20.87
N GLN A 165 -10.98 4.51 20.76
CA GLN A 165 -10.00 4.39 21.85
C GLN A 165 -8.80 5.33 21.72
N GLU A 166 -8.45 5.74 20.51
CA GLU A 166 -7.29 6.58 20.24
C GLU A 166 -7.48 7.51 19.05
N LYS A 167 -6.85 8.68 19.14
CA LYS A 167 -6.70 9.64 18.05
C LYS A 167 -5.23 10.01 17.94
N PHE A 168 -4.66 9.88 16.76
CA PHE A 168 -3.28 10.27 16.51
C PHE A 168 -3.12 11.04 15.20
N ASN A 169 -2.14 11.93 15.21
CA ASN A 169 -1.84 12.85 14.12
C ASN A 169 -0.45 12.55 13.55
N VAL A 170 -0.33 12.57 12.23
CA VAL A 170 0.92 12.39 11.51
C VAL A 170 1.20 13.66 10.71
N SER A 171 2.22 14.40 11.13
CA SER A 171 2.69 15.58 10.39
C SER A 171 3.62 15.17 9.26
N LEU A 172 3.38 15.75 8.09
CA LEU A 172 4.02 15.42 6.82
C LEU A 172 4.47 16.71 6.12
N ASP A 173 5.59 16.69 5.42
CA ASP A 173 5.91 17.78 4.49
C ASP A 173 4.85 17.87 3.38
N LYS A 174 4.65 19.05 2.81
CA LYS A 174 3.59 19.31 1.81
C LYS A 174 3.60 18.32 0.64
N GLY A 175 4.78 17.91 0.18
CA GLY A 175 4.93 16.98 -0.93
C GLY A 175 4.40 15.61 -0.53
N SER A 176 4.94 15.07 0.56
CA SER A 176 4.52 13.77 1.09
C SER A 176 3.05 13.74 1.46
N ALA A 177 2.56 14.80 2.10
CA ALA A 177 1.15 14.94 2.45
C ALA A 177 0.24 14.83 1.21
N THR A 178 0.59 15.53 0.13
CA THR A 178 -0.18 15.51 -1.12
C THR A 178 -0.15 14.12 -1.78
N SER A 179 1.02 13.48 -1.83
CA SER A 179 1.19 12.15 -2.42
C SER A 179 0.44 11.08 -1.61
N ILE A 180 0.56 11.10 -0.27
CA ILE A 180 -0.11 10.15 0.62
C ILE A 180 -1.62 10.28 0.49
N ASN A 181 -2.18 11.50 0.58
CA ASN A 181 -3.62 11.72 0.46
C ASN A 181 -4.18 11.21 -0.89
N LYS A 182 -3.42 11.33 -1.98
CA LYS A 182 -3.85 10.81 -3.29
C LYS A 182 -3.96 9.28 -3.31
N ASN A 183 -3.04 8.57 -2.64
CA ASN A 183 -2.91 7.12 -2.75
C ASN A 183 -3.65 6.36 -1.64
N ILE A 184 -3.73 6.92 -0.42
CA ILE A 184 -4.32 6.24 0.73
C ILE A 184 -5.79 5.85 0.48
N HIS A 185 -6.56 6.74 -0.16
CA HIS A 185 -7.96 6.47 -0.50
C HIS A 185 -8.10 5.36 -1.55
N GLN A 186 -7.17 5.28 -2.51
CA GLN A 186 -7.17 4.22 -3.52
C GLN A 186 -6.87 2.85 -2.90
N VAL A 187 -5.90 2.80 -1.97
CA VAL A 187 -5.54 1.59 -1.24
C VAL A 187 -6.72 1.10 -0.38
N LEU A 188 -7.34 2.00 0.39
CA LEU A 188 -8.47 1.67 1.26
C LEU A 188 -9.72 1.25 0.47
N ASP A 189 -10.02 1.91 -0.65
CA ASP A 189 -11.13 1.51 -1.53
C ASP A 189 -10.89 0.13 -2.16
N SER A 190 -9.67 -0.13 -2.64
CA SER A 190 -9.28 -1.43 -3.20
C SER A 190 -9.37 -2.56 -2.18
N LEU A 191 -8.99 -2.27 -0.93
CA LEU A 191 -9.13 -3.21 0.18
C LEU A 191 -10.61 -3.54 0.45
N LYS A 192 -11.47 -2.52 0.58
CA LYS A 192 -12.92 -2.71 0.78
C LYS A 192 -13.53 -3.58 -0.31
N LYS A 193 -13.22 -3.30 -1.58
CA LYS A 193 -13.69 -4.09 -2.73
C LYS A 193 -13.19 -5.54 -2.68
N THR A 194 -11.96 -5.77 -2.22
CA THR A 194 -11.39 -7.12 -2.11
C THR A 194 -12.07 -7.93 -1.01
N VAL A 195 -12.37 -7.31 0.15
CA VAL A 195 -13.12 -7.95 1.24
C VAL A 195 -14.53 -8.32 0.78
N LEU A 196 -15.25 -7.39 0.13
CA LEU A 196 -16.61 -7.64 -0.38
C LEU A 196 -16.65 -8.82 -1.38
N ARG A 197 -15.69 -8.89 -2.30
CA ARG A 197 -15.59 -9.99 -3.28
C ARG A 197 -15.33 -11.34 -2.61
N LYS A 198 -14.43 -11.40 -1.62
CA LYS A 198 -14.16 -12.64 -0.87
C LYS A 198 -15.41 -13.13 -0.15
N ASN A 199 -16.16 -12.24 0.50
CA ASN A 199 -17.39 -12.60 1.19
C ASN A 199 -18.46 -13.15 0.22
N GLN A 200 -18.59 -12.56 -0.96
CA GLN A 200 -19.51 -13.04 -2.01
C GLN A 200 -19.12 -14.42 -2.55
N GLN A 201 -17.82 -14.65 -2.83
CA GLN A 201 -17.32 -15.94 -3.29
C GLN A 201 -17.48 -17.03 -2.23
N GLN A 202 -17.24 -16.69 -0.96
CA GLN A 202 -17.43 -17.63 0.15
C GLN A 202 -18.89 -18.03 0.29
N MET A 203 -19.83 -17.10 0.16
CA MET A 203 -21.27 -17.39 0.19
C MET A 203 -21.73 -18.28 -0.98
N LEU A 204 -21.14 -18.11 -2.17
CA LEU A 204 -21.42 -18.96 -3.35
C LEU A 204 -20.90 -20.40 -3.20
N LEU A 205 -19.95 -20.67 -2.29
CA LEU A 205 -19.45 -22.02 -2.01
C LEU A 205 -20.34 -22.80 -1.02
N PHE A 206 -21.29 -22.12 -0.35
CA PHE A 206 -22.24 -22.73 0.58
C PHE A 206 -23.65 -22.92 -0.02
N LEU A 207 -23.83 -22.56 -1.30
CA LEU A 207 -25.05 -22.79 -2.10
C LEU A 207 -24.77 -23.87 -3.15
#